data_AF-A0A349PVR7-F1
#
_entry.id   AF-A0A349PVR7-F1
#
_cell.length_a   1.000
_cell.length_b   1.000
_cell.length_c   1.000
_cell.angle_alpha   90.00
_cell.angle_beta   90.00
_cell.angle_gamma   90.00
#
_symmetry.space_group_name_H-M   'P 1'
#
loop_
_entity.id
_entity.type
_entity.pdbx_description
1 polymer ?
#
loop_
_entity_poly.entity_id
_entity_poly.type
_entity_poly.pdbx_seq_one_letter_code
_entity_poly.pdbx_strand_id
1 'polypeptide(L)'
;MGSSPLEIIFRVYLKESIAAIARGTTITIVSLLNLTAMAGVAGAGGLGDFAIRYGHDRNMADITNVTVLVLVLIVCVIEFVGGRIVKKNTH
;
A
#
# COMPACT_ATOMS: atom_id res chain seq x y z
N MET A 1 -20.96 24.40 26.41
CA MET A 1 -21.45 23.44 25.39
C MET A 1 -21.97 24.26 24.21
N GLY A 2 -21.13 24.59 23.24
CA GLY A 2 -21.46 25.59 22.22
C GLY A 2 -20.50 25.55 21.02
N SER A 3 -20.07 24.35 20.63
CA SER A 3 -19.23 24.15 19.44
C SER A 3 -20.15 23.77 18.29
N SER A 4 -19.98 24.41 17.12
CA SER A 4 -20.75 24.04 15.94
C SER A 4 -20.43 22.58 15.53
N PRO A 5 -21.36 21.87 14.87
CA PRO A 5 -21.12 20.49 14.43
C PRO A 5 -19.85 20.35 13.58
N LEU A 6 -19.56 21.36 12.75
CA LEU A 6 -18.36 21.40 11.91
C LEU A 6 -17.07 21.54 12.72
N GLU A 7 -17.10 22.32 13.81
CA GLU A 7 -15.94 22.46 14.68
C GLU A 7 -15.64 21.15 15.43
N ILE A 8 -16.67 20.38 15.82
CA ILE A 8 -16.47 19.05 16.45
C ILE A 8 -15.86 18.06 15.45
N ILE A 9 -16.34 18.04 14.21
CA ILE A 9 -15.83 17.16 13.15
C ILE A 9 -14.35 17.44 12.87
N PHE A 10 -13.98 18.70 12.63
CA PHE A 10 -12.60 19.04 12.29
C PHE A 10 -11.63 19.01 13.48
N ARG A 11 -12.10 19.34 14.68
CA ARG A 11 -11.21 19.53 15.84
C ARG A 11 -11.06 18.28 16.70
N VAL A 12 -12.08 17.43 16.74
CA VAL A 12 -12.11 16.20 17.54
C VAL A 12 -12.00 14.97 16.63
N TYR A 13 -12.99 14.73 15.77
CA TYR A 13 -13.03 13.51 14.94
C TYR A 13 -11.85 13.39 13.99
N LEU A 14 -11.48 14.47 13.31
CA LEU A 14 -10.35 14.44 12.37
C LEU A 14 -9.05 14.15 13.12
N LYS A 15 -8.82 14.80 14.26
CA LYS A 15 -7.59 14.66 15.05
C LYS A 15 -7.47 13.25 15.66
N GLU A 16 -8.58 12.68 16.09
CA GLU A 16 -8.66 11.32 16.64
C GLU A 16 -8.53 10.25 15.53
N SER A 17 -9.02 10.53 14.32
CA SER A 17 -9.00 9.60 13.18
C SER A 17 -7.72 9.65 12.34
N ILE A 18 -6.78 10.58 12.56
CA ILE A 18 -5.52 10.66 11.79
C ILE A 18 -4.78 9.31 11.77
N ALA A 19 -4.73 8.63 12.92
CA ALA A 19 -4.10 7.31 13.03
C ALA A 19 -4.84 6.24 12.21
N ALA A 20 -6.17 6.26 12.20
CA ALA A 20 -7.00 5.34 11.43
C ALA A 20 -6.91 5.61 9.92
N ILE A 21 -6.92 6.89 9.51
CA ILE A 21 -6.77 7.31 8.12
C ILE A 21 -5.39 6.92 7.59
N ALA A 22 -4.31 7.17 8.34
CA ALA A 22 -2.96 6.79 7.94
C ALA A 22 -2.81 5.26 7.74
N ARG A 23 -3.42 4.44 8.60
CA ARG A 23 -3.50 2.99 8.39
C ARG A 23 -4.29 2.65 7.13
N GLY A 24 -5.48 3.24 6.96
CA GLY A 24 -6.32 3.04 5.80
C GLY A 24 -5.60 3.35 4.50
N THR A 25 -4.90 4.50 4.43
CA THR A 25 -4.10 4.90 3.27
C THR A 25 -2.97 3.92 2.98
N THR A 26 -2.27 3.42 4.01
CA THR A 26 -1.21 2.42 3.84
C THR A 26 -1.77 1.15 3.19
N ILE A 27 -2.90 0.65 3.70
CA ILE A 27 -3.57 -0.53 3.15
C ILE A 27 -4.04 -0.28 1.72
N THR A 28 -4.64 0.88 1.44
CA THR A 28 -5.07 1.24 0.08
C THR A 28 -3.91 1.27 -0.92
N ILE A 29 -2.75 1.79 -0.52
CA ILE A 29 -1.54 1.79 -1.37
C ILE A 29 -1.09 0.36 -1.66
N VAL A 30 -1.09 -0.52 -0.65
CA VAL A 30 -0.75 -1.94 -0.84
C VAL A 30 -1.77 -2.64 -1.75
N SER A 31 -3.06 -2.34 -1.61
CA SER A 31 -4.10 -2.86 -2.49
C SER A 31 -3.92 -2.37 -3.93
N LEU A 32 -3.56 -1.10 -4.14
CA LEU A 32 -3.25 -0.56 -5.47
C LEU A 32 -2.03 -1.26 -6.08
N LEU A 33 -0.98 -1.53 -5.31
CA LEU A 33 0.16 -2.32 -5.78
C LEU A 33 -0.27 -3.72 -6.24
N ASN A 34 -1.12 -4.39 -5.49
CA ASN A 34 -1.66 -5.70 -5.89
C ASN A 34 -2.46 -5.62 -7.19
N LEU A 35 -3.34 -4.63 -7.31
CA LEU A 35 -4.10 -4.34 -8.53
C LEU A 35 -3.18 -4.08 -9.73
N THR A 36 -2.07 -3.35 -9.55
CA THR A 36 -1.09 -3.12 -10.63
C THR A 36 -0.34 -4.38 -11.02
N ALA A 37 -0.02 -5.27 -10.07
CA ALA A 37 0.62 -6.55 -10.36
C ALA A 37 -0.31 -7.46 -11.19
N MET A 38 -1.60 -7.51 -10.84
CA MET A 38 -2.63 -8.20 -11.64
C MET A 38 -2.86 -7.53 -13.00
N ALA A 39 -2.85 -6.19 -13.07
CA ALA A 39 -2.96 -5.46 -14.34
C ALA A 39 -1.77 -5.75 -15.28
N GLY A 40 -0.60 -6.10 -14.73
CA GLY A 40 0.54 -6.58 -15.51
C GLY A 40 0.22 -7.82 -16.35
N VAL A 41 -0.66 -8.71 -15.86
CA VAL A 41 -1.14 -9.88 -16.64
C VAL A 41 -1.99 -9.45 -17.83
N ALA A 42 -2.73 -8.35 -17.70
CA ALA A 42 -3.55 -7.76 -18.76
C ALA A 42 -2.76 -6.87 -19.73
N GLY A 43 -1.42 -6.85 -19.64
CA GLY A 43 -0.57 -6.08 -20.53
C GLY A 43 -0.42 -4.59 -20.17
N ALA A 44 -0.82 -4.18 -18.96
CA ALA A 44 -0.62 -2.81 -18.47
C ALA A 44 0.87 -2.47 -18.19
N GLY A 45 1.77 -3.46 -18.29
CA GLY A 45 3.20 -3.32 -17.99
C GLY A 45 3.53 -3.41 -16.50
N GLY A 46 4.77 -3.07 -16.15
CA GLY A 46 5.26 -3.03 -14.75
C GLY A 46 5.91 -4.32 -14.25
N LEU A 47 6.13 -4.40 -12.93
CA LEU A 47 6.81 -5.53 -12.29
C LEU A 47 6.03 -6.84 -12.43
N GLY A 48 4.69 -6.78 -12.49
CA GLY A 48 3.84 -7.95 -12.73
C GLY A 48 3.98 -8.51 -14.15
N ASP A 49 4.03 -7.65 -15.17
CA ASP A 49 4.29 -8.05 -16.57
C ASP A 49 5.69 -8.67 -16.71
N PHE A 50 6.69 -8.10 -16.03
CA PHE A 50 8.05 -8.66 -16.04
C PHE A 50 8.09 -10.07 -15.43
N ALA A 51 7.42 -10.30 -14.29
CA ALA A 51 7.35 -11.62 -13.66
C ALA A 51 6.66 -12.65 -14.55
N ILE A 52 5.56 -12.29 -15.21
CA ILE A 52 4.83 -13.20 -16.09
C ILE A 52 5.63 -13.48 -17.36
N ARG A 53 6.12 -12.44 -18.03
CA ARG A 53 6.72 -12.56 -19.37
C ARG A 53 8.13 -13.14 -19.36
N TYR A 54 8.92 -12.88 -18.31
CA TYR A 54 10.26 -13.46 -18.19
C TYR A 54 10.31 -14.66 -17.26
N GLY A 55 9.46 -14.71 -16.23
CA GLY A 55 9.43 -15.81 -15.27
C GLY A 55 8.54 -16.96 -15.71
N HIS A 56 7.26 -16.70 -15.95
CA HIS A 56 6.29 -17.76 -16.30
C HIS A 56 6.43 -18.22 -17.75
N ASP A 57 6.44 -17.29 -18.70
CA ASP A 57 6.43 -17.59 -20.14
C ASP A 57 7.71 -18.32 -20.60
N ARG A 58 8.85 -17.99 -19.97
CA ARG A 58 10.14 -18.67 -20.23
C ARG A 58 10.47 -19.79 -19.24
N ASN A 59 9.55 -20.12 -18.32
CA ASN A 59 9.73 -21.14 -17.27
C ASN A 59 10.99 -20.92 -16.39
N MET A 60 11.41 -19.66 -16.24
CA MET A 60 12.57 -19.27 -15.43
C MET A 60 12.09 -18.90 -14.02
N ALA A 61 11.91 -19.92 -13.17
CA ALA A 61 11.43 -19.74 -11.79
C ALA A 61 12.29 -18.78 -10.95
N ASP A 62 13.59 -18.69 -11.24
CA ASP A 62 14.51 -17.73 -10.61
C ASP A 62 14.03 -16.28 -10.77
N ILE A 63 13.61 -15.88 -11.98
CA ILE A 63 13.17 -14.51 -12.28
C ILE A 63 11.85 -14.20 -11.58
N THR A 64 10.93 -15.16 -11.57
CA THR A 64 9.66 -15.04 -10.83
C THR A 64 9.94 -14.79 -9.34
N ASN A 65 10.83 -15.58 -8.75
CA ASN A 65 11.13 -15.51 -7.32
C ASN A 65 11.82 -14.20 -6.94
N VAL A 66 12.77 -13.72 -7.75
CA VAL A 66 13.40 -12.41 -7.56
C VAL A 66 12.37 -11.27 -7.66
N THR A 67 11.47 -11.34 -8.63
CA THR A 67 10.45 -10.28 -8.82
C THR A 67 9.46 -10.23 -7.65
N VAL A 68 9.01 -11.39 -7.16
CA VAL A 68 8.17 -11.49 -5.95
C VAL A 68 8.92 -10.94 -4.74
N LEU A 69 10.20 -11.26 -4.57
CA LEU A 69 11.00 -10.77 -3.46
C LEU A 69 11.15 -9.24 -3.48
N VAL A 70 11.34 -8.64 -4.65
CA VAL A 70 11.35 -7.17 -4.83
C VAL A 70 10.00 -6.56 -4.44
N LEU A 71 8.88 -7.13 -4.90
CA LEU A 71 7.54 -6.65 -4.55
C LEU A 71 7.28 -6.71 -3.04
N VAL A 72 7.64 -7.83 -2.41
CA VAL A 72 7.52 -8.00 -0.95
C VAL A 72 8.36 -6.96 -0.22
N LEU A 73 9.58 -6.70 -0.68
CA LEU A 73 10.47 -5.71 -0.07
C LEU A 73 9.88 -4.30 -0.15
N ILE A 74 9.31 -3.91 -1.30
CA ILE A 74 8.62 -2.63 -1.47
C ILE A 74 7.42 -2.51 -0.52
N VAL A 75 6.56 -3.54 -0.47
CA VAL A 75 5.40 -3.57 0.43
C VAL A 75 5.84 -3.46 1.88
N CYS A 76 6.90 -4.15 2.27
CA CYS A 76 7.43 -4.12 3.62
C CYS A 76 7.96 -2.72 4.01
N VAL A 77 8.62 -2.02 3.08
CA VAL A 77 9.04 -0.63 3.28
C VAL A 77 7.83 0.29 3.47
N ILE A 78 6.78 0.14 2.65
CA ILE A 78 5.56 0.93 2.75
C ILE A 78 4.84 0.69 4.08
N GLU A 79 4.68 -0.58 4.48
CA GLU A 79 4.09 -0.99 5.77
C GLU A 79 4.89 -0.45 6.95
N PHE A 80 6.23 -0.50 6.87
CA PHE A 80 7.10 0.03 7.92
C PHE A 80 6.95 1.54 8.06
N VAL A 81 6.93 2.27 6.95
CA VAL A 81 6.75 3.73 6.94
C VAL A 81 5.34 4.08 7.44
N GLY A 82 4.30 3.43 6.93
CA GLY A 82 2.91 3.63 7.35
C GLY A 82 2.71 3.34 8.84
N GLY A 83 3.24 2.22 9.32
CA GLY A 83 3.22 1.83 10.73
C GLY A 83 3.95 2.83 11.62
N ARG A 84 5.12 3.36 11.19
CA ARG A 84 5.86 4.40 11.92
C ARG A 84 5.09 5.71 12.00
N ILE A 85 4.42 6.13 10.91
CA ILE A 85 3.60 7.34 10.87
C ILE A 85 2.42 7.22 11.84
N VAL A 86 1.76 6.06 11.87
CA VAL A 86 0.63 5.79 12.79
C VAL A 86 1.11 5.81 14.24
N LYS A 87 2.22 5.15 14.55
CA LYS A 87 2.79 5.09 15.91
C LYS A 87 3.22 6.46 16.44
N LYS A 88 3.52 7.41 15.55
CA LYS A 88 3.91 8.78 15.91
C LYS A 88 2.72 9.72 16.13
N ASN A 89 1.56 9.40 15.54
CA ASN A 89 0.30 10.15 15.71
C ASN A 89 -0.60 9.57 16.80
N THR A 90 -0.39 8.32 17.21
CA THR A 90 -0.84 7.78 18.50
C THR A 90 0.14 8.24 19.57
N HIS A 91 -0.05 9.46 20.08
CA HIS A 91 0.54 9.91 21.34
C HIS A 91 -0.37 10.91 22.03
#